data_AF-A0A4Q1IEV4-F1
#
_entry.id   AF-A0A4Q1IEV4-F1
#
_cell.length_a   1.000
_cell.length_b   1.000
_cell.length_c   1.000
_cell.angle_alpha   90.00
_cell.angle_beta   90.00
_cell.angle_gamma   90.00
#
_symmetry.space_group_name_H-M   'P 1'
#
loop_
_entity.id
_entity.type
_entity.pdbx_description
1 polymer ?
#
loop_
_entity_poly.entity_id
_entity_poly.type
_entity_poly.pdbx_seq_one_letter_code
_entity_poly.pdbx_strand_id
1 'polypeptide(L)' 'DQNALDFAVAASCLKHTIKGDANLVTVDEVNKLMGGDASGRVAR' A
#
# COMPACT_ATOMS: atom_id res chain seq x y z
N ASP A 1 6.50 -14.34 -9.05
CA ASP A 1 5.20 -14.37 -8.35
C ASP A 1 5.21 -13.73 -6.97
N GLN A 2 6.25 -13.96 -6.14
CA GLN A 2 6.34 -13.36 -4.80
C GLN A 2 6.16 -11.83 -4.78
N ASN A 3 6.84 -11.09 -5.67
CA ASN A 3 6.68 -9.64 -5.77
C ASN A 3 5.25 -9.19 -6.08
N ALA A 4 4.51 -9.94 -6.90
CA ALA A 4 3.12 -9.60 -7.22
C ALA A 4 2.20 -9.84 -6.02
N LEU A 5 2.49 -10.87 -5.24
CA LEU A 5 1.76 -11.19 -4.00
C LEU A 5 2.03 -10.13 -2.93
N ASP A 6 3.29 -9.73 -2.76
CA ASP A 6 3.69 -8.68 -1.81
C ASP A 6 3.10 -7.32 -2.20
N PHE A 7 3.04 -7.00 -3.50
CA PHE A 7 2.38 -5.80 -4.02
C PHE A 7 0.87 -5.80 -3.73
N ALA A 8 0.19 -6.94 -3.96
CA ALA A 8 -1.23 -7.06 -3.68
C ALA A 8 -1.55 -6.93 -2.19
N VAL A 9 -0.71 -7.51 -1.32
CA VAL A 9 -0.85 -7.40 0.14
C VAL A 9 -0.63 -5.95 0.59
N ALA A 10 0.43 -5.29 0.13
CA ALA A 10 0.72 -3.90 0.45
C ALA A 10 -0.40 -2.96 -0.02
N ALA A 11 -0.91 -3.13 -1.24
CA ALA A 11 -2.02 -2.34 -1.78
C ALA A 11 -3.33 -2.54 -0.99
N SER A 12 -3.59 -3.76 -0.51
CA SER A 12 -4.77 -4.08 0.29
C SER A 12 -4.70 -3.43 1.67
N CYS A 13 -3.53 -3.45 2.32
CA CYS A 13 -3.30 -2.77 3.59
C CYS A 13 -3.57 -1.26 3.49
N LEU A 14 -3.12 -0.63 2.40
CA LEU A 14 -3.34 0.80 2.16
C LEU A 14 -4.80 1.11 1.78
N LYS A 15 -5.51 0.21 1.10
CA LYS A 15 -6.94 0.42 0.80
C LYS A 15 -7.78 0.65 2.07
N HIS A 16 -7.45 -0.04 3.16
CA HIS A 16 -8.16 0.09 4.43
C HIS A 16 -7.95 1.44 5.15
N THR A 17 -6.94 2.22 4.74
CA THR A 17 -6.68 3.56 5.30
C THR A 17 -7.34 4.67 4.47
N ILE A 18 -7.77 4.38 3.23
CA ILE A 18 -8.44 5.33 2.33
C ILE A 18 -9.96 5.13 2.37
N LYS A 19 -10.68 6.21 2.69
CA LYS A 19 -12.16 6.23 2.62
C LYS A 19 -12.65 6.15 1.17
N GLY A 20 -13.67 5.33 0.93
CA GLY A 20 -14.24 5.03 -0.40
C GLY A 20 -14.02 3.58 -0.79
N ASP A 21 -14.59 3.13 -1.91
CA ASP A 21 -14.49 1.73 -2.36
C ASP A 21 -13.31 1.50 -3.33
N ALA A 22 -12.93 2.52 -4.09
CA ALA A 22 -11.80 2.45 -5.00
C ALA A 22 -10.47 2.51 -4.24
N ASN A 23 -9.50 1.69 -4.66
CA ASN A 23 -8.14 1.79 -4.16
C ASN A 23 -7.43 2.95 -4.88
N LEU A 24 -7.38 4.12 -4.24
CA LEU A 24 -6.74 5.32 -4.80
C LEU A 24 -5.24 5.40 -4.47
N VAL A 25 -4.62 4.27 -4.09
CA VAL A 25 -3.19 4.17 -3.81
C VAL A 25 -2.40 4.20 -5.10
N THR A 26 -1.26 4.88 -5.07
CA THR A 26 -0.33 4.91 -6.18
C THR A 26 0.66 3.75 -6.12
N VAL A 27 1.20 3.33 -7.26
CA VAL A 27 2.22 2.28 -7.36
C VAL A 27 3.44 2.62 -6.50
N ASP A 28 3.79 3.91 -6.41
CA ASP A 28 4.91 4.39 -5.59
C ASP A 28 4.67 4.22 -4.08
N GLU A 29 3.43 4.41 -3.60
CA GLU A 29 3.08 4.19 -2.19
C GLU A 29 3.12 2.71 -1.84
N VAL A 30 2.64 1.85 -2.74
CA VAL A 30 2.72 0.39 -2.57
C VAL A 30 4.18 -0.06 -2.54
N ASN A 31 5.01 0.44 -3.46
CA ASN A 31 6.44 0.15 -3.49
C ASN A 31 7.18 0.67 -2.25
N LYS A 32 6.82 1.84 -1.72
CA LYS A 32 7.38 2.36 -0.46
C LYS A 32 7.02 1.47 0.73
N LEU A 33 5.77 1.00 0.80
CA LEU A 33 5.34 0.10 1.87
C LEU A 33 6.06 -1.26 1.77
N MET A 34 6.21 -1.81 0.56
CA MET A 34 7.01 -3.01 0.31
C MET A 34 8.48 -2.83 0.67
N GLY A 35 9.01 -1.61 0.50
CA GLY A 35 10.39 -1.22 0.85
C GLY A 35 10.66 -1.07 2.35
N GLY A 36 9.68 -1.35 3.22
CA GLY A 36 9.87 -1.35 4.67
C GLY A 36 9.47 -0.06 5.38
N ASP A 37 8.75 0.85 4.70
CA ASP A 37 8.17 2.03 5.35
C ASP A 37 6.90 1.66 6.15
N ALA A 38 7.03 0.69 7.06
CA ALA A 38 6.01 0.18 7.97
C ALA A 38 5.77 1.10 9.18
N SER A 39 6.34 2.32 9.16
CA SER A 39 6.23 3.36 10.19
C SER A 39 4.78 3.82 10.45
N GLY A 40 3.81 3.43 9.63
CA GLY A 40 2.38 3.68 9.86
C GLY A 40 1.99 5.15 9.82
N ARG A 41 2.95 6.05 9.60
CA ARG A 41 2.75 7.47 9.40
C ARG A 41 2.57 7.71 7.90
N VAL A 42 1.35 7.49 7.44
CA VAL A 42 0.86 8.17 6.24
C VAL A 42 0.98 9.66 6.53
N ALA A 43 2.06 10.29 6.06
CA ALA A 43 2.18 11.73 6.05
C ALA A 43 1.11 12.24 5.09
N ARG A 44 0.14 12.97 5.64
CA ARG A 44 -1.03 13.48 4.93
C ARG A 44 -0.72 14.85 4.37
#